data_AF-A0A370MVJ8-F1
#
_entry.id   AF-A0A370MVJ8-F1
#
_cell.length_a   1.000
_cell.length_b   1.000
_cell.length_c   1.000
_cell.angle_alpha   90.00
_cell.angle_beta   90.00
_cell.angle_gamma   90.00
#
_symmetry.space_group_name_H-M   'P 1'
#
loop_
_entity.id
_entity.type
_entity.pdbx_description
1 polymer ?
#
loop_
_entity_poly.entity_id
_entity_poly.type
_entity_poly.pdbx_seq_one_letter_code
_entity_poly.pdbx_strand_id
1 'polypeptide(L)' 'MSHVRTWTLIGQDGRAYESTEPGTLGAHRGAKIYGRLDCRAARRAIARGGYVRHRVFFLDEITAIAAGYRPCAVCMPG' A
#
# COMPACT_ATOMS: atom_id res chain seq x y z
N MET A 1 9.86 -28.80 -3.58
CA MET A 1 8.58 -28.22 -3.16
C MET A 1 8.70 -26.71 -3.28
N SER A 2 8.11 -26.11 -4.29
CA SER A 2 8.14 -24.66 -4.48
C SER A 2 7.22 -24.03 -3.44
N HIS A 3 7.78 -23.32 -2.46
CA HIS A 3 6.95 -22.54 -1.53
C HIS A 3 6.24 -21.44 -2.32
N VAL A 4 4.91 -21.53 -2.39
CA VAL A 4 4.09 -20.42 -2.88
C VAL A 4 4.23 -19.30 -1.87
N ARG A 5 4.93 -18.22 -2.24
CA ARG A 5 4.94 -17.01 -1.43
C ARG A 5 3.57 -16.37 -1.53
N THR A 6 3.00 -16.02 -0.38
CA THR A 6 1.78 -15.23 -0.29
C THR A 6 2.11 -13.85 0.27
N TRP A 7 1.29 -12.88 -0.09
CA TRP A 7 1.41 -11.49 0.34
C TRP A 7 0.10 -11.04 0.96
N THR A 8 0.18 -10.29 2.06
CA THR A 8 -1.00 -9.71 2.69
C THR A 8 -1.31 -8.35 2.05
N LEU A 9 -2.43 -8.27 1.34
CA LEU A 9 -2.93 -7.04 0.71
C LEU A 9 -4.22 -6.59 1.38
N ILE A 10 -4.62 -5.34 1.14
CA ILE A 10 -5.92 -4.82 1.54
C ILE A 10 -6.85 -4.85 0.32
N GLY A 11 -8.04 -5.44 0.49
CA GLY A 11 -9.08 -5.52 -0.52
C GLY A 11 -9.91 -4.24 -0.59
N GLN A 12 -10.82 -4.21 -1.56
CA GLN A 12 -11.75 -3.09 -1.78
C GLN A 12 -12.64 -2.82 -0.56
N ASP A 13 -12.91 -3.84 0.24
CA ASP A 13 -13.67 -3.76 1.49
C ASP A 13 -12.87 -3.22 2.68
N GLY A 14 -11.59 -2.87 2.46
CA GLY A 14 -10.67 -2.40 3.49
C GLY A 14 -10.14 -3.51 4.42
N ARG A 15 -10.41 -4.79 4.11
CA ARG A 15 -9.94 -5.92 4.90
C ARG A 15 -8.69 -6.54 4.30
N ALA A 16 -7.89 -7.18 5.15
CA ALA A 16 -6.70 -7.89 4.71
C ALA A 16 -7.07 -9.24 4.08
N TYR A 17 -6.40 -9.60 2.99
CA TYR A 17 -6.52 -10.91 2.34
C TYR A 17 -5.14 -11.41 1.86
N GLU A 18 -5.01 -12.72 1.68
CA GLU A 18 -3.81 -13.33 1.10
C GLU A 18 -3.87 -13.30 -0.42
N SER A 19 -2.78 -12.84 -1.03
CA SER A 19 -2.61 -12.73 -2.47
C SER A 19 -1.42 -13.55 -2.93
N THR A 20 -1.52 -14.14 -4.12
CA THR A 20 -0.38 -14.74 -4.84
C THR A 20 0.45 -13.69 -5.58
N GLU A 21 0.07 -12.41 -5.49
CA GLU A 21 0.78 -11.28 -6.07
C GLU A 21 1.18 -10.28 -4.97
N PRO A 22 2.37 -9.66 -5.07
CA PRO A 22 2.93 -8.76 -4.05
C PRO A 22 2.20 -7.42 -3.86
N GLY A 23 1.30 -7.07 -4.76
CA GLY A 23 0.71 -5.74 -4.86
C GLY A 23 1.65 -4.70 -5.49
N THR A 24 1.05 -3.69 -6.12
CA THR A 24 1.80 -2.66 -6.87
C THR A 24 1.91 -1.33 -6.12
N LEU A 25 1.06 -1.14 -5.10
CA LEU A 25 0.97 0.12 -4.35
C LEU A 25 1.15 -0.11 -2.85
N GLY A 26 1.73 0.88 -2.20
CA GLY A 26 1.89 0.92 -0.74
C GLY A 26 1.13 2.10 -0.15
N ALA A 27 0.62 1.93 1.06
CA ALA A 27 -0.15 2.95 1.73
C ALA A 27 0.11 2.98 3.23
N HIS A 28 -0.33 4.06 3.87
CA HIS A 28 -0.30 4.20 5.32
C HIS A 28 -1.73 4.19 5.87
N ARG A 29 -2.04 3.21 6.73
CA ARG A 29 -3.40 2.96 7.27
C ARG A 29 -4.00 4.18 7.99
N GLY A 30 -3.20 4.89 8.79
CA GLY A 30 -3.67 6.08 9.53
C GLY A 30 -4.00 7.28 8.64
N ALA A 31 -3.03 7.75 7.84
CA ALA A 31 -3.22 8.86 6.91
C ALA A 31 -4.17 8.56 5.73
N LYS A 32 -4.46 7.28 5.45
CA LYS A 32 -5.24 6.81 4.28
C LYS A 32 -4.71 7.35 2.95
N ILE A 33 -3.38 7.35 2.79
CA ILE A 33 -2.71 7.78 1.56
C ILE A 33 -2.03 6.57 0.93
N TYR A 34 -2.33 6.29 -0.34
CA TYR A 34 -1.62 5.31 -1.15
C TYR A 34 -0.66 5.98 -2.13
N GLY A 35 0.33 5.23 -2.61
CA GLY A 35 1.23 5.68 -3.65
C GLY A 35 2.15 4.56 -4.11
N ARG A 36 3.03 4.89 -5.05
CA ARG A 36 4.02 3.93 -5.55
C ARG A 36 5.01 3.51 -4.45
N LEU A 37 5.49 2.28 -4.56
CA LEU A 37 6.49 1.71 -3.64
C LEU A 37 7.83 2.47 -3.65
N ASP A 38 8.13 3.17 -4.74
CA ASP A 38 9.34 3.98 -4.95
C ASP A 38 9.16 5.47 -4.59
N CYS A 39 8.04 5.85 -3.97
CA CYS A 39 7.75 7.23 -3.65
C CYS A 39 8.78 7.82 -2.67
N ARG A 40 9.38 8.96 -3.03
CA ARG A 40 10.33 9.69 -2.17
C ARG A 40 9.73 10.08 -0.81
N ALA A 41 8.43 10.41 -0.77
CA ALA A 41 7.75 10.76 0.47
C ALA A 41 7.59 9.54 1.39
N ALA A 42 7.25 8.38 0.82
CA ALA A 42 7.20 7.12 1.55
C ALA A 42 8.58 6.74 2.10
N ARG A 43 9.65 6.82 1.28
CA ARG A 43 11.03 6.57 1.75
C ARG A 43 11.44 7.48 2.92
N ARG A 44 11.12 8.78 2.83
CA ARG A 44 11.38 9.74 3.93
C ARG A 44 10.59 9.40 5.20
N ALA A 45 9.34 8.97 5.07
CA ALA A 45 8.53 8.57 6.23
C ALA A 45 9.07 7.28 6.88
N ILE A 46 9.53 6.32 6.07
CA ILE A 46 10.19 5.09 6.54
C ILE A 46 11.48 5.41 7.29
N ALA A 47 12.33 6.27 6.73
CA ALA A 47 13.58 6.69 7.36
C ALA A 47 13.38 7.39 8.71
N ARG A 48 12.22 8.02 8.93
CA ARG A 48 11.83 8.65 10.20
C ARG A 48 11.22 7.67 11.21
N GLY A 49 11.11 6.38 10.89
CA GLY A 49 10.67 5.32 11.80
C GLY A 49 9.15 5.21 12.03
N GLY A 50 8.35 6.20 11.62
CA GLY A 50 6.91 6.22 11.87
C GLY A 50 6.05 5.35 10.92
N TYR A 51 6.62 4.86 9.81
CA TYR A 51 5.83 4.33 8.70
C TYR A 51 5.60 2.81 8.71
N VAL A 52 6.51 2.03 9.32
CA VAL A 52 6.55 0.58 9.08
C VAL A 52 5.37 -0.16 9.70
N ARG A 53 4.91 0.24 10.90
CA ARG A 53 3.85 -0.46 11.64
C ARG A 53 2.47 -0.37 11.01
N HIS A 54 2.21 0.69 10.24
CA HIS A 54 0.91 0.95 9.62
C HIS A 54 0.96 0.87 8.10
N ARG A 55 2.05 0.31 7.54
CA ARG A 55 2.20 0.12 6.11
C ARG A 55 1.29 -1.01 5.65
N VAL A 56 0.48 -0.73 4.65
CA VAL A 56 -0.38 -1.70 3.97
C VAL A 56 -0.11 -1.65 2.47
N PHE A 57 -0.57 -2.66 1.74
CA PHE A 57 -0.33 -2.81 0.31
C PHE A 57 -1.64 -3.08 -0.42
N PHE A 58 -1.70 -2.66 -1.68
CA PHE A 58 -2.85 -2.84 -2.57
C PHE A 58 -2.40 -3.48 -3.87
N LEU A 59 -3.29 -4.27 -4.47
CA LEU A 59 -3.05 -4.85 -5.79
C LEU A 59 -2.91 -3.74 -6.83
N ASP A 60 -3.86 -2.81 -6.85
CA ASP A 60 -3.97 -1.72 -7.80
C ASP A 60 -4.60 -0.46 -7.19
N GLU A 61 -4.66 0.60 -7.99
CA GLU A 61 -5.21 1.90 -7.61
C GLU A 61 -6.72 1.84 -7.33
N ILE A 62 -7.47 1.07 -8.12
CA ILE A 62 -8.92 0.91 -7.98
C ILE A 62 -9.25 0.36 -6.59
N THR A 63 -8.49 -0.65 -6.16
CA THR A 63 -8.62 -1.27 -4.85
C THR A 63 -8.33 -0.30 -3.72
N ALA A 64 -7.26 0.51 -3.85
CA ALA A 64 -6.91 1.52 -2.87
C ALA A 64 -7.99 2.60 -2.72
N ILE A 65 -8.54 3.08 -3.84
CA ILE A 65 -9.62 4.08 -3.86
C ILE A 65 -10.90 3.49 -3.24
N ALA A 66 -11.29 2.29 -3.63
CA ALA A 66 -12.48 1.61 -3.09
C ALA A 66 -12.37 1.39 -1.57
N ALA A 67 -11.17 1.06 -1.08
CA ALA A 67 -10.87 0.94 0.35
C ALA A 67 -10.84 2.29 1.10
N GLY A 68 -11.10 3.41 0.42
CA GLY A 68 -11.19 4.76 0.99
C GLY A 68 -9.84 5.46 1.17
N TYR A 69 -8.82 5.09 0.39
CA TYR A 69 -7.51 5.76 0.39
C TYR A 69 -7.44 6.77 -0.76
N ARG A 70 -6.69 7.85 -0.53
CA ARG A 70 -6.46 8.90 -1.53
C ARG A 70 -5.05 8.82 -2.11
N PRO A 71 -4.81 9.30 -3.35
CA PRO A 71 -3.49 9.29 -3.96
C PRO A 71 -2.52 10.20 -3.22
N CYS A 72 -1.25 9.78 -3.20
CA CYS A 72 -0.14 10.58 -2.73
C CYS A 72 0.15 11.68 -3.74
N ALA A 73 -0.13 12.93 -3.36
CA ALA A 73 0.12 14.12 -4.18
C ALA A 73 1.57 14.29 -4.68
N VAL A 74 2.55 13.58 -4.10
CA VAL A 74 3.96 13.66 -4.51
C VAL A 74 4.28 12.73 -5.68
N CYS A 75 3.75 11.50 -5.67
CA CYS A 75 4.10 10.50 -6.67
C CYS A 75 2.98 10.27 -7.68
N MET A 76 1.73 10.42 -7.27
CA MET A 76 0.55 10.31 -8.12
C MET A 76 -0.18 11.66 -8.13
N PRO A 77 0.44 12.72 -8.70
CA PRO A 77 -0.27 13.96 -8.96
C PRO A 77 -1.28 13.67 -10.08
N GLY A 78 -2.55 13.62 -9.70
CA GLY A 78 -3.67 13.84 -10.61
C GLY A 78 -4.00 15.32 -10.65
#